data_AF-A0A8X6UCJ7-F1
#
_entry.id   AF-A0A8X6UCJ7-F1
#
_cell.length_a   1.000
_cell.length_b   1.000
_cell.length_c   1.000
_cell.angle_alpha   90.00
_cell.angle_beta   90.00
_cell.angle_gamma   90.00
#
_symmetry.space_group_name_H-M   'P 1'
#
loop_
_entity.id
_entity.type
_entity.pdbx_description
1 polymer ?
#
loop_
_entity_poly.entity_id
_entity_poly.type
_entity_poly.pdbx_seq_one_letter_code
_entity_poly.pdbx_strand_id
1 'polypeptide(L)'
;MFKQPFHRVTSLVAANKSWSVLRGSYCVSDSPRATDMTIFRLSTGHDCLRTYLFRFNIINSPICVLCDYGHVINAAHLEERSSLNHLICIVKEYWRARCLMI
;
A
#
# COMPACT_ATOMS: atom_id res chain seq x y z
N MET A 1 -18.26 4.09 23.95
CA MET A 1 -18.59 3.32 22.73
C MET A 1 -17.28 2.84 22.12
N PHE A 2 -16.89 1.59 22.42
CA PHE A 2 -15.57 1.05 22.06
C PHE A 2 -15.51 0.72 20.56
N LYS A 3 -14.78 1.52 19.78
CA LYS A 3 -14.37 1.10 18.43
C LYS A 3 -13.11 0.25 18.59
N GLN A 4 -13.26 -1.06 18.48
CA GLN A 4 -12.09 -1.94 18.40
C GLN A 4 -11.29 -1.59 17.14
N PRO A 5 -9.95 -1.49 17.21
CA PRO A 5 -9.12 -1.29 16.04
C PRO A 5 -9.23 -2.53 15.12
N PHE A 6 -9.44 -2.28 13.83
CA PHE A 6 -9.66 -3.31 12.80
C PHE A 6 -8.53 -4.37 12.73
N HIS A 7 -7.34 -4.04 13.24
CA HIS A 7 -6.21 -4.98 13.33
C HIS A 7 -6.37 -6.11 14.35
N ARG A 8 -7.23 -5.98 15.37
CA ARG A 8 -7.38 -7.02 16.42
C ARG A 8 -8.39 -8.11 16.08
N VAL A 9 -9.26 -7.88 15.09
CA VAL A 9 -10.37 -8.80 14.78
C VAL A 9 -10.01 -9.79 13.65
N THR A 10 -8.95 -9.53 12.89
CA THR A 10 -8.54 -10.38 11.74
C THR A 10 -7.65 -11.56 12.11
N SER A 11 -6.87 -11.49 13.20
CA SER A 11 -5.85 -12.51 13.50
C SER A 11 -6.44 -13.86 13.96
N LEU A 12 -7.49 -13.84 14.79
CA LEU A 12 -8.14 -15.05 15.30
C LEU A 12 -9.04 -15.75 14.27
N VAL A 13 -9.75 -14.98 13.43
CA VAL A 13 -10.73 -15.53 12.48
C VAL A 13 -10.06 -16.19 11.25
N ALA A 14 -8.82 -15.83 10.94
CA ALA A 14 -8.09 -16.37 9.80
C ALA A 14 -7.22 -17.59 10.14
N ALA A 15 -7.00 -17.92 11.41
CA ALA A 15 -6.05 -18.96 11.84
C ALA A 15 -6.38 -20.37 11.32
N ASN A 16 -7.64 -20.65 10.96
CA ASN A 16 -8.09 -21.97 10.51
C ASN A 16 -8.67 -21.97 9.08
N LYS A 17 -8.37 -20.94 8.29
CA LYS A 17 -8.82 -20.83 6.90
C LYS A 17 -7.71 -21.23 5.94
N SER A 18 -8.06 -21.91 4.83
CA SER A 18 -7.10 -22.30 3.78
C SER A 18 -6.30 -21.11 3.24
N TRP A 19 -6.91 -19.92 3.23
CA TRP A 19 -6.29 -18.67 2.80
C TRP A 19 -5.32 -18.05 3.81
N SER A 20 -5.13 -18.67 4.99
CA SER A 20 -4.15 -18.22 5.98
C SER A 20 -2.72 -18.23 5.45
N VAL A 21 -2.42 -19.08 4.46
CA VAL A 21 -1.14 -19.12 3.73
C VAL A 21 -0.86 -17.82 2.96
N LEU A 22 -1.91 -17.11 2.54
CA LEU A 22 -1.77 -15.83 1.85
C LEU A 22 -1.33 -14.71 2.80
N ARG A 23 -1.30 -14.95 4.13
CA ARG A 23 -0.78 -13.97 5.10
C ARG A 23 0.73 -13.71 4.97
N GLY A 24 1.47 -14.55 4.25
CA GLY A 24 2.87 -14.28 3.89
C GLY A 24 3.07 -13.77 2.46
N SER A 25 2.02 -13.79 1.63
CA SER A 25 2.09 -13.55 0.18
C SER A 25 1.39 -12.22 -0.19
N TYR A 26 1.53 -11.20 0.65
CA TYR A 26 0.81 -9.93 0.45
C TYR A 26 1.31 -9.08 -0.73
N CYS A 27 2.47 -9.44 -1.30
CA CYS A 27 3.08 -8.69 -2.39
C CYS A 27 2.91 -9.44 -3.71
N VAL A 28 1.73 -9.31 -4.32
CA VAL A 28 1.49 -9.70 -5.71
C VAL A 28 2.08 -8.62 -6.62
N SER A 29 3.39 -8.36 -6.55
CA SER A 29 4.02 -7.27 -7.30
C SER A 29 4.32 -7.62 -8.76
N ASP A 30 4.45 -8.92 -9.08
CA ASP A 30 5.09 -9.37 -10.31
C ASP A 30 4.11 -9.99 -11.34
N SER A 31 2.80 -9.78 -11.15
CA SER A 31 1.80 -10.27 -12.10
C SER A 31 1.43 -9.17 -13.13
N PRO A 32 1.10 -9.53 -14.39
CA PRO A 32 0.60 -8.57 -15.38
C PRO A 32 -0.60 -7.77 -14.85
N ARG A 33 -1.51 -8.45 -14.14
CA ARG A 33 -2.65 -7.85 -13.47
C ARG A 33 -2.24 -6.78 -12.44
N ALA A 34 -1.17 -7.01 -11.69
CA ALA A 34 -0.71 -6.07 -10.68
C ALA A 34 -0.16 -4.79 -11.31
N THR A 35 0.55 -4.93 -12.44
CA THR A 35 1.00 -3.81 -13.27
C THR A 35 -0.19 -2.99 -13.78
N ASP A 36 -1.15 -3.62 -14.46
CA ASP A 36 -2.31 -2.92 -15.02
C ASP A 36 -3.13 -2.21 -13.94
N MET A 37 -3.34 -2.87 -12.80
CA MET A 37 -4.03 -2.29 -11.64
C MET A 37 -3.28 -1.09 -11.07
N THR A 38 -1.95 -1.14 -11.01
CA THR A 38 -1.16 0.00 -10.54
C THR A 38 -1.27 1.18 -11.50
N ILE A 39 -1.08 0.94 -12.81
CA ILE A 39 -1.21 1.97 -13.83
C ILE A 39 -2.60 2.61 -13.77
N PHE A 40 -3.66 1.80 -13.73
CA PHE A 40 -5.05 2.28 -13.64
C PHE A 40 -5.29 3.15 -12.40
N ARG A 41 -4.80 2.72 -11.23
CA ARG A 41 -4.99 3.47 -9.98
C ARG A 41 -4.23 4.79 -9.97
N LEU A 42 -2.99 4.78 -10.47
CA LEU A 42 -2.16 5.98 -10.55
C LEU A 42 -2.73 6.98 -11.58
N SER A 43 -3.15 6.51 -12.75
CA SER A 43 -3.69 7.36 -13.81
C SER A 43 -5.05 7.99 -13.47
N THR A 44 -5.86 7.30 -12.67
CA THR A 44 -7.19 7.79 -12.27
C THR A 44 -7.18 8.62 -10.98
N GLY A 45 -6.00 8.89 -10.39
CA GLY A 45 -5.91 9.61 -9.11
C GLY A 45 -6.56 8.85 -7.94
N HIS A 46 -6.64 7.52 -8.02
CA HIS A 46 -6.91 6.65 -6.88
C HIS A 46 -5.58 6.28 -6.21
N ASP A 47 -4.74 7.29 -6.07
CA ASP A 47 -3.34 7.19 -5.72
C ASP A 47 -3.17 6.92 -4.23
N CYS A 48 -2.45 5.83 -3.97
CA CYS A 48 -1.91 5.40 -2.69
C CYS A 48 -2.90 5.36 -1.51
N LEU A 49 -3.30 4.14 -1.18
CA LEU A 49 -4.18 3.74 -0.06
C LEU A 49 -3.96 4.53 1.24
N ARG A 50 -2.72 4.90 1.59
CA ARG A 50 -2.39 5.62 2.84
C ARG A 50 -3.11 6.96 2.97
N THR A 51 -3.10 7.80 1.94
CA THR A 51 -3.77 9.11 1.96
C THR A 51 -5.27 8.94 2.18
N TYR A 52 -5.86 7.94 1.54
CA TYR A 52 -7.25 7.57 1.75
C TYR A 52 -7.51 7.11 3.19
N LEU A 53 -6.72 6.16 3.71
CA LEU A 53 -6.85 5.68 5.10
C LEU A 53 -6.71 6.80 6.13
N PHE A 54 -5.83 7.77 5.88
CA PHE A 54 -5.65 8.94 6.74
C PHE A 54 -6.91 9.82 6.75
N ARG A 55 -7.53 10.08 5.58
CA ARG A 55 -8.80 10.81 5.49
C ARG A 55 -9.93 10.15 6.29
N PHE A 56 -9.91 8.83 6.41
CA PHE A 56 -10.87 8.06 7.22
C PHE A 56 -10.45 7.86 8.68
N ASN A 57 -9.36 8.50 9.13
CA ASN A 57 -8.80 8.36 10.48
C ASN A 57 -8.50 6.90 10.88
N ILE A 58 -8.16 6.05 9.90
CA ILE A 58 -7.74 4.66 10.14
C ILE A 58 -6.26 4.60 10.51
N ILE A 59 -5.47 5.50 9.94
CA ILE A 59 -4.04 5.68 10.24
C ILE A 59 -3.78 7.13 10.66
N ASN A 60 -2.67 7.35 11.37
CA ASN A 60 -2.36 8.65 11.97
C ASN A 60 -1.60 9.61 11.04
N SER A 61 -1.14 9.15 9.88
CA SER A 61 -0.33 9.99 8.98
C SER A 61 -0.39 9.54 7.51
N PRO A 62 -0.53 10.47 6.54
CA PRO A 62 -0.45 10.19 5.11
C PRO A 62 1.00 10.17 4.58
N ILE A 63 2.00 10.35 5.46
CA ILE A 63 3.41 10.42 5.08
C ILE A 63 3.87 9.09 4.48
N CYS A 64 4.71 9.19 3.44
CA CYS A 64 5.32 8.10 2.74
C CYS A 64 6.11 7.18 3.69
N VAL A 65 5.84 5.88 3.58
CA VAL A 65 6.53 4.84 4.34
C VAL A 65 7.86 4.43 3.76
N LEU A 66 8.15 4.90 2.55
CA LEU A 66 9.34 4.51 1.82
C LEU A 66 10.49 5.52 1.99
N CYS A 67 10.22 6.74 2.48
CA CYS A 67 11.25 7.75 2.74
C CYS A 67 11.02 8.46 4.07
N ASP A 68 12.10 9.02 4.59
CA ASP A 68 12.12 9.74 5.87
C ASP A 68 11.90 11.26 5.71
N TYR A 69 11.63 11.72 4.48
CA TYR A 69 11.52 13.15 4.13
C TYR A 69 10.15 13.77 4.42
N GLY A 70 9.21 13.01 5.02
CA GLY A 70 7.91 13.57 5.41
C GLY A 70 6.94 13.86 4.25
N HIS A 71 7.25 13.47 3.02
CA HIS A 71 6.36 13.68 1.87
C HIS A 71 5.10 12.82 1.95
N VAL A 72 3.96 13.35 1.48
CA VAL A 72 2.75 12.56 1.30
C VAL A 72 2.96 11.55 0.19
N ILE A 73 2.54 10.30 0.41
CA ILE A 73 2.62 9.28 -0.64
C ILE A 73 1.46 9.43 -1.64
N ASN A 74 1.81 9.87 -2.86
CA ASN A 74 0.91 10.05 -3.99
C ASN A 74 1.62 9.59 -5.29
N ALA A 75 0.93 9.67 -6.43
CA ALA A 75 1.49 9.23 -7.71
C ALA A 75 2.76 10.00 -8.08
N ALA A 76 2.73 11.33 -8.01
CA ALA A 76 3.87 12.18 -8.35
C ALA A 76 5.12 11.87 -7.50
N HIS A 77 4.95 11.66 -6.19
CA HIS A 77 6.04 11.29 -5.30
C HIS A 77 6.61 9.90 -5.62
N LEU A 78 5.76 8.94 -6.00
CA LEU A 78 6.24 7.62 -6.45
C LEU A 78 6.99 7.70 -7.78
N GLU A 79 6.54 8.53 -8.72
CA GLU A 79 7.22 8.78 -10.00
C GLU A 79 8.60 9.41 -9.80
N GLU A 80 8.67 10.44 -8.96
CA GLU A 80 9.92 11.10 -8.59
C GLU A 80 10.92 10.11 -7.99
N ARG A 81 10.49 9.32 -6.99
CA ARG A 81 11.33 8.28 -6.37
C ARG A 81 11.79 7.21 -7.36
N SER A 82 10.91 6.81 -8.27
CA SER A 82 11.22 5.78 -9.27
C SER A 82 12.26 6.30 -10.25
N SER A 83 12.12 7.56 -10.66
CA SER A 83 13.04 8.25 -11.55
C SER A 83 14.41 8.44 -10.90
N LEU A 84 14.45 8.85 -9.63
CA LEU A 84 15.69 9.00 -8.85
C LEU A 84 16.45 7.68 -8.66
N ASN A 85 15.74 6.56 -8.61
CA ASN A 85 16.35 5.26 -8.36
C ASN A 85 16.83 4.53 -9.63
N HIS A 86 16.57 5.03 -10.85
CA HIS A 86 16.96 4.54 -12.20
C HIS A 86 16.80 3.03 -12.54
N LEU A 87 16.63 2.17 -11.54
CA LEU A 87 16.53 0.71 -11.55
C LEU A 87 15.14 0.24 -11.12
N ILE A 88 14.29 1.16 -10.62
CA ILE A 88 13.00 0.82 -10.01
C ILE A 88 11.86 1.42 -10.83
N CYS A 89 11.03 0.56 -11.42
CA CYS A 89 9.78 0.96 -12.07
C CYS A 89 8.74 1.36 -11.01
N ILE A 90 7.92 2.37 -11.31
CA ILE A 90 6.84 2.86 -10.43
C ILE A 90 5.91 1.78 -9.89
N VAL A 91 5.68 0.71 -10.67
CA VAL A 91 4.87 -0.43 -10.24
C VAL A 91 5.48 -1.09 -9.00
N LYS A 92 6.80 -1.26 -8.97
CA LYS A 92 7.50 -1.86 -7.84
C LYS A 92 7.45 -0.97 -6.61
N GLU A 93 7.70 0.33 -6.75
CA GLU A 93 7.60 1.27 -5.61
C GLU A 93 6.17 1.33 -5.07
N TYR A 94 5.15 1.34 -5.94
CA TYR A 94 3.75 1.29 -5.53
C TYR A 94 3.45 0.05 -4.67
N TRP A 95 3.83 -1.15 -5.14
CA TRP A 95 3.55 -2.38 -4.40
C TRP A 95 4.39 -2.50 -3.14
N ARG A 96 5.65 -2.05 -3.16
CA ARG A 96 6.50 -1.96 -1.96
C ARG A 96 5.87 -1.05 -0.91
N ALA A 97 5.40 0.13 -1.31
CA ALA A 97 4.69 1.03 -0.42
C ALA A 97 3.44 0.37 0.15
N ARG A 98 2.66 -0.29 -0.71
CA ARG A 98 1.41 -0.96 -0.32
C ARG A 98 1.63 -2.10 0.67
N CYS A 99 2.69 -2.88 0.51
CA CYS A 99 3.04 -3.96 1.45
C CYS A 99 3.44 -3.45 2.84
N LEU A 100 3.96 -2.22 2.94
CA LEU A 100 4.33 -1.59 4.22
C LEU A 100 3.17 -0.82 4.89
N MET A 101 2.01 -0.73 4.23
CA MET A 101 0.82 -0.05 4.74
C MET A 101 -0.17 -0.99 5.44
N ILE A 102 0.03 -2.31 5.35
CA ILE A 102 -0.86 -3.37 5.85
C ILE A 102 -0.09 -4.20 6.88
#